data_AF-A0A072NI48-F1
#
_entry.id   AF-A0A072NI48-F1
#
_cell.length_a   1.000
_cell.length_b   1.000
_cell.length_c   1.000
_cell.angle_alpha   90.00
_cell.angle_beta   90.00
_cell.angle_gamma   90.00
#
_symmetry.space_group_name_H-M   'P 1'
#
loop_
_entity.id
_entity.type
_entity.pdbx_description
1 polymer ?
#
loop_
_entity_poly.entity_id
_entity_poly.type
_entity_poly.pdbx_seq_one_letter_code
_entity_poly.pdbx_strand_id
1 'polypeptide(L)' 'MHLPFWLTTIALFPVLLYQGKRTRRITPRLPEAQGDNWGQYGEGEAGLSLLVIGESTAAGVGIERHHQ' A
#
# COMPACT_ATOMS: atom_id res chain seq x y z
N MET A 1 22.54 18.67 25.75
CA MET A 1 21.42 19.62 25.63
C MET A 1 20.40 19.02 24.68
N HIS A 2 19.30 18.45 25.17
CA HIS A 2 18.24 17.95 24.30
C HIS A 2 17.42 19.15 23.84
N LEU A 3 17.59 19.57 22.58
CA LEU A 3 16.66 20.54 22.01
C LEU A 3 15.26 19.91 22.01
N PRO A 4 14.22 20.63 22.48
CA PRO A 4 12.85 20.14 22.39
C PRO A 4 12.47 19.97 20.92
N PHE A 5 11.82 18.85 20.59
CA PHE A 5 11.55 18.45 19.21
C PHE A 5 10.73 19.49 18.41
N TRP A 6 9.93 20.31 19.10
CA TRP A 6 9.16 21.37 18.48
C TRP A 6 10.04 22.46 17.87
N LEU A 7 11.15 22.82 18.52
CA LEU A 7 12.08 23.84 17.98
C LEU A 7 12.79 23.34 16.73
N THR A 8 13.24 22.09 16.72
CA THR A 8 13.87 21.48 15.54
C THR A 8 12.87 21.29 14.40
N THR A 9 11.63 20.90 14.70
CA THR A 9 10.55 20.79 13.72
C THR A 9 10.20 22.14 13.10
N ILE A 10 10.11 23.21 13.89
CA ILE A 10 9.85 24.57 13.39
C ILE A 10 11.01 25.03 12.49
N ALA A 11 12.26 24.83 12.91
CA ALA A 11 13.42 25.19 12.11
C ALA A 11 13.47 24.46 10.77
N LEU A 12 13.10 23.17 10.75
CA LEU A 12 13.07 22.34 9.53
C LEU A 12 11.75 22.43 8.77
N PHE A 13 10.75 23.16 9.27
CA PHE A 13 9.40 23.17 8.71
C PHE A 13 9.33 23.47 7.21
N PRO A 14 10.06 24.48 6.66
CA PRO A 14 10.04 24.75 5.23
C PRO A 14 10.56 23.57 4.40
N VAL A 15 11.60 22.90 4.89
CA VAL A 15 12.19 21.72 4.25
C VAL A 15 11.21 20.55 4.31
N LEU A 16 10.57 20.31 5.45
CA LEU A 16 9.57 19.26 5.63
C LEU A 16 8.34 19.48 4.74
N LEU A 17 7.86 20.72 4.61
CA LEU A 17 6.77 21.06 3.69
C LEU A 17 7.13 20.78 2.23
N TYR A 18 8.34 21.19 1.82
CA TYR A 18 8.80 20.93 0.46
C TYR A 18 8.94 19.42 0.19
N GLN A 19 9.53 18.67 1.12
CA GLN A 19 9.64 17.21 1.02
C GLN A 19 8.26 16.56 0.96
N GLY A 20 7.33 16.92 1.85
CA GLY A 20 5.97 16.38 1.85
C GLY A 20 5.22 16.67 0.55
N LYS A 21 5.30 17.90 0.03
CA LYS A 21 4.67 18.28 -1.25
C LYS A 21 5.29 17.53 -2.42
N ARG A 22 6.62 17.39 -2.43
CA ARG A 22 7.35 16.65 -3.47
C ARG A 22 6.96 15.18 -3.43
N THR A 23 7.03 14.53 -2.26
CA THR A 23 6.62 13.13 -2.05
C THR A 23 5.20 12.91 -2.54
N ARG A 24 4.23 13.72 -2.10
CA ARG A 24 2.83 13.62 -2.56
C ARG A 24 2.69 13.73 -4.08
N ARG A 25 3.52 14.55 -4.73
CA ARG A 25 3.50 14.73 -6.18
C ARG A 25 4.12 13.56 -6.94
N ILE A 26 5.18 12.95 -6.41
CA ILE A 26 5.96 11.93 -7.12
C ILE A 26 5.59 10.49 -6.75
N THR A 27 4.93 10.26 -5.61
CA THR A 27 4.53 8.91 -5.20
C THR A 27 3.53 8.36 -6.21
N PRO A 28 3.87 7.27 -6.93
CA PRO A 28 2.97 6.67 -7.91
C PRO A 28 1.76 6.05 -7.19
N ARG A 29 0.59 6.15 -7.81
CA ARG A 29 -0.59 5.39 -7.39
C ARG A 29 -0.50 4.02 -8.05
N LEU A 30 -0.29 2.99 -7.23
CA LEU A 30 -0.27 1.61 -7.71
C LEU A 30 -1.71 1.12 -7.90
N PRO A 31 -2.04 0.49 -9.04
CA PRO A 31 -3.33 -0.13 -9.23
C PRO A 31 -3.45 -1.39 -8.37
N GLU A 32 -4.70 -1.79 -8.12
CA GLU A 32 -5.02 -3.13 -7.62
C GLU A 32 -4.63 -4.18 -8.68
N ALA A 33 -4.39 -5.41 -8.22
CA ALA A 33 -4.04 -6.49 -9.12
C ALA A 33 -5.18 -6.77 -10.10
N GLN A 34 -4.84 -7.05 -11.36
CA GLN A 34 -5.83 -7.39 -12.36
C GLN A 34 -6.25 -8.87 -12.24
N GLY A 35 -7.34 -9.23 -12.92
CA GLY A 35 -7.88 -10.59 -12.92
C GLY A 35 -9.08 -10.75 -12.01
N ASP A 36 -9.53 -12.00 -11.86
CA ASP A 36 -10.67 -12.32 -11.02
C ASP A 36 -10.29 -12.21 -9.54
N ASN A 37 -11.25 -11.76 -8.73
CA ASN A 37 -11.13 -11.69 -7.27
C ASN A 37 -11.51 -13.01 -6.59
N TRP A 38 -11.69 -14.06 -7.37
CA TRP A 38 -12.01 -15.42 -6.94
C TRP A 38 -11.33 -16.42 -7.89
N GLY A 39 -10.99 -17.59 -7.36
CA GLY A 39 -10.32 -18.64 -8.10
C GLY A 39 -10.22 -19.91 -7.27
N GLN A 40 -9.71 -20.97 -7.91
CA GLN A 40 -9.52 -22.26 -7.28
C GLN A 40 -8.15 -22.80 -7.66
N TYR A 41 -7.37 -23.14 -6.64
CA TYR A 41 -6.13 -23.87 -6.84
C TYR A 41 -6.40 -25.38 -6.84
N GLY A 42 -6.10 -26.04 -7.96
CA GLY A 42 -6.28 -27.49 -8.15
C GLY A 42 -7.60 -27.87 -8.85
N GLU A 43 -7.71 -29.15 -9.24
CA GLU A 43 -8.85 -29.68 -9.98
C GLU A 43 -9.84 -30.42 -9.06
N GLY A 44 -11.13 -30.37 -9.38
CA GLY A 44 -12.18 -31.09 -8.65
C GLY A 44 -13.01 -30.22 -7.71
N GLU A 45 -13.74 -30.84 -6.80
CA GLU A 45 -14.67 -30.16 -5.89
C GLU A 45 -13.90 -29.47 -4.74
N ALA A 46 -14.25 -28.23 -4.43
CA ALA A 46 -13.53 -27.43 -3.44
C ALA A 46 -13.74 -27.96 -2.01
N GLY A 47 -12.72 -28.62 -1.44
CA GLY A 47 -12.74 -29.11 -0.05
C GLY A 47 -12.58 -28.02 1.02
N LEU A 48 -12.21 -26.80 0.62
CA LEU A 48 -12.04 -25.64 1.50
C LEU A 48 -12.41 -24.36 0.75
N SER A 49 -13.21 -23.51 1.38
CA SER A 49 -13.53 -22.17 0.88
C SER A 49 -12.84 -21.12 1.75
N LEU A 50 -12.11 -20.20 1.12
CA LEU A 50 -11.38 -19.13 1.79
C LEU A 50 -11.94 -17.77 1.38
N LEU A 51 -12.28 -16.94 2.35
CA LEU A 51 -12.65 -15.54 2.14
C LEU A 51 -11.51 -14.66 2.67
N VAL A 52 -10.91 -13.86 1.80
CA VAL A 52 -9.83 -12.93 2.16
C VAL A 52 -10.40 -11.52 2.26
N ILE A 53 -10.33 -10.93 3.46
CA ILE A 53 -10.71 -9.54 3.73
C ILE A 53 -9.48 -8.83 4.28
N GLY A 54 -9.14 -7.67 3.73
CA GLY A 54 -8.00 -6.90 4.18
C GLY A 54 -7.91 -5.54 3.49
N GLU A 55 -6.73 -4.95 3.57
CA GLU A 55 -6.40 -3.68 2.93
C GLU A 55 -5.78 -3.89 1.53
N SER A 56 -4.89 -3.00 1.12
CA SER A 56 -4.16 -3.05 -0.16
C SER A 56 -3.46 -4.39 -0.44
N THR A 57 -2.99 -5.09 0.60
CA THR A 57 -2.38 -6.43 0.47
C THR A 57 -3.36 -7.48 -0.05
N ALA A 58 -4.63 -7.41 0.35
CA ALA A 58 -5.67 -8.34 -0.12
C ALA A 58 -6.06 -8.04 -1.57
N ALA A 59 -6.09 -6.75 -1.95
CA ALA A 59 -6.35 -6.30 -3.32
C ALA A 59 -5.15 -6.50 -4.26
N GLY A 60 -4.02 -7.04 -3.77
CA GLY A 60 -2.82 -7.27 -4.59
C GLY A 60 -2.21 -5.98 -5.14
N VAL A 61 -2.29 -4.85 -4.43
CA VAL A 61 -1.72 -3.59 -4.91
C VAL A 61 -0.21 -3.73 -5.11
N GLY A 62 0.26 -3.51 -6.33
CA GLY A 62 1.68 -3.60 -6.70
C GLY A 62 2.10 -4.91 -7.37
N ILE A 63 1.21 -5.89 -7.53
CA ILE A 63 1.42 -7.03 -8.45
C ILE A 63 0.55 -6.85 -9.71
N GLU A 64 0.96 -7.45 -10.82
CA GLU A 64 0.26 -7.25 -12.11
C GLU A 64 -1.08 -7.99 -12.15
N ARG A 65 -1.12 -9.24 -11.66
CA ARG A 65 -2.31 -10.09 -11.73
C ARG A 65 -2.44 -11.01 -10.52
N HIS A 66 -3.67 -11.26 -10.08
CA HIS A 66 -3.96 -12.37 -9.19
C HIS A 66 -3.71 -13.71 -9.91
N HIS A 67 -2.78 -14.50 -9.38
CA HIS A 67 -2.62 -15.91 -9.75
C HIS A 67 -3.31 -16.74 -8.69
N GLN A 68 -4.48 -17.27 -9.03
CA GLN A 68 -5.35 -18.06 -8.16
C GLN A 68 -5.58 -19.43 -8.80
#